data_AF-G2G5J3-F1
#
_entry.id   AF-G2G5J3-F1
#
_cell.length_a   1.000
_cell.length_b   1.000
_cell.length_c   1.000
_cell.angle_alpha   90.00
_cell.angle_beta   90.00
_cell.angle_gamma   90.00
#
_symmetry.space_group_name_H-M   'P 1'
#
loop_
_entity.id
_entity.type
_entity.pdbx_description
1 polymer ?
#
loop_
_entity_poly.entity_id
_entity_poly.type
_entity_poly.pdbx_seq_one_letter_code
_entity_poly.pdbx_strand_id
1 'polypeptide(L)'
;MGSAAVGLMLVTAGMTLAARQRRLEAERLELRRLELAERASRRRALAHQQRMHWELLSRAIDNPALAAVIDTYDPGIPAERRRQYFYANAWYINLYHLHRTGILNQEEFYGHARELFQNALMREYWEASKGQRATLKDSSDEARVGRLVDGLIKDLDEADTDEWWVVGNPPTT
;
A
#
# COMPACT_ATOMS: atom_id res chain seq x y z
N MET A 1 -4.24 40.66 59.07
CA MET A 1 -3.22 39.72 58.54
C MET A 1 -3.77 38.62 57.63
N GLY A 2 -5.08 38.34 57.59
CA GLY A 2 -5.64 37.26 56.74
C GLY A 2 -5.65 37.52 55.22
N SER A 3 -5.74 38.78 54.77
CA SER A 3 -5.89 39.10 53.33
C SER A 3 -4.61 38.89 52.51
N ALA A 4 -3.43 39.21 53.07
CA ALA A 4 -2.15 39.03 52.38
C ALA A 4 -1.78 37.54 52.18
N ALA A 5 -2.10 36.69 53.17
CA ALA A 5 -1.86 35.26 53.08
C ALA A 5 -2.74 34.58 52.01
N VAL A 6 -4.01 35.00 51.90
CA VAL A 6 -4.94 34.50 50.86
C VAL A 6 -4.49 34.92 49.46
N GLY A 7 -4.04 36.17 49.28
CA GLY A 7 -3.51 36.65 48.00
C GLY A 7 -2.28 35.87 47.53
N LEU A 8 -1.35 35.56 48.45
CA LEU A 8 -0.17 34.77 48.15
C LEU A 8 -0.52 33.32 47.76
N MET A 9 -1.46 32.70 48.45
CA MET A 9 -1.94 31.34 48.12
C MET A 9 -2.57 31.28 46.72
N LEU A 10 -3.39 32.26 46.34
CA LEU A 10 -3.99 32.31 45.00
C LEU A 10 -2.95 32.48 43.88
N VAL A 11 -1.93 33.31 44.09
CA VAL A 11 -0.83 33.50 43.12
C VAL A 11 -0.03 32.19 42.95
N THR A 12 0.34 31.53 44.05
CA THR A 12 1.06 30.25 43.98
C THR A 12 0.24 29.14 43.32
N ALA A 13 -1.07 29.07 43.57
CA ALA A 13 -1.98 28.14 42.91
C ALA A 13 -2.10 28.43 41.40
N GLY A 14 -2.21 29.70 41.01
CA GLY A 14 -2.23 30.10 39.60
C GLY A 14 -0.92 29.77 38.88
N MET A 15 0.22 30.04 39.51
CA MET A 15 1.54 29.72 38.95
C MET A 15 1.76 28.21 38.80
N THR A 16 1.36 27.40 39.78
CA THR A 16 1.48 25.93 39.72
C THR A 16 0.56 25.34 38.65
N LEU A 17 -0.67 25.86 38.51
CA LEU A 17 -1.58 25.46 37.44
C LEU A 17 -1.01 25.81 36.06
N ALA A 18 -0.50 27.03 35.88
CA ALA A 18 0.12 27.46 34.62
C ALA A 18 1.38 26.63 34.28
N ALA A 19 2.23 26.33 35.26
CA ALA A 19 3.39 25.47 35.07
C ALA A 19 2.97 24.04 34.68
N ARG A 20 1.92 23.50 35.30
CA ARG A 20 1.35 22.19 34.96
C ARG A 20 0.77 22.16 33.56
N GLN A 21 0.03 23.20 33.15
CA GLN A 21 -0.52 23.32 31.80
C GLN A 21 0.60 23.35 30.75
N ARG A 22 1.62 24.18 30.95
CA ARG A 22 2.79 24.24 30.06
C ARG A 22 3.50 22.89 29.93
N ARG A 23 3.63 22.16 31.03
CA ARG A 23 4.23 20.82 31.02
C ARG A 23 3.39 19.83 30.21
N LEU A 24 2.07 19.83 30.41
CA LEU A 24 1.16 18.97 29.63
C LEU A 24 1.16 19.32 28.14
N GLU A 25 1.24 20.60 27.79
CA GLU A 25 1.37 21.04 26.39
C GLU A 25 2.69 20.58 25.77
N ALA A 26 3.80 20.69 26.51
CA ALA A 26 5.11 20.21 26.07
C ALA A 26 5.11 18.68 25.85
N GLU A 27 4.54 17.92 26.80
CA GLU A 27 4.40 16.46 26.69
C GLU A 27 3.53 16.07 25.48
N ARG A 28 2.40 16.77 25.25
CA ARG A 28 1.54 16.54 24.06
C ARG A 28 2.27 16.85 22.76
N LEU A 29 3.06 17.93 22.72
CA LEU A 29 3.82 18.30 21.54
C LEU A 29 4.92 17.27 21.25
N GLU A 30 5.60 16.79 22.29
CA GLU A 30 6.62 15.75 22.18
C GLU A 30 6.03 14.43 21.67
N LEU A 31 4.91 13.97 22.24
CA LEU A 31 4.19 12.81 21.74
C LEU A 31 3.83 12.95 20.27
N ARG A 32 3.27 14.10 19.87
CA ARG A 32 2.90 14.34 18.47
C ARG A 32 4.12 14.35 17.55
N ARG A 33 5.27 14.87 18.00
CA ARG A 33 6.54 14.82 17.26
C ARG A 33 7.04 13.39 17.11
N LEU A 34 7.01 12.58 18.17
CA LEU A 34 7.42 11.18 18.14
C LEU A 34 6.53 10.37 17.20
N GLU A 35 5.21 10.56 17.24
CA GLU A 35 4.30 9.88 16.30
C GLU A 35 4.56 10.28 14.84
N LEU A 36 4.82 11.56 14.57
CA LEU A 36 5.17 12.02 13.22
C LEU A 36 6.50 11.45 12.76
N ALA A 37 7.50 11.41 13.65
CA ALA A 37 8.81 10.82 13.38
C ALA A 37 8.72 9.31 13.10
N GLU A 38 7.90 8.59 13.87
CA GLU A 38 7.64 7.17 13.65
C GLU A 38 6.93 6.93 12.31
N ARG A 39 5.87 7.69 12.02
CA ARG A 39 5.16 7.60 10.72
C ARG A 39 6.11 7.89 9.56
N ALA A 40 6.96 8.92 9.67
CA ALA A 40 7.96 9.23 8.66
C ALA A 40 8.99 8.11 8.49
N SER A 41 9.46 7.51 9.60
CA SER A 41 10.38 6.37 9.59
C SER A 41 9.77 5.16 8.88
N ARG A 42 8.54 4.80 9.23
CA ARG A 42 7.79 3.70 8.58
C ARG A 42 7.60 3.94 7.08
N ARG A 43 7.26 5.16 6.67
CA ARG A 43 7.14 5.53 5.24
C ARG A 43 8.47 5.37 4.49
N ARG A 44 9.58 5.80 5.09
CA ARG A 44 10.91 5.63 4.48
C ARG A 44 11.29 4.15 4.35
N ALA A 45 11.01 3.35 5.38
CA ALA A 45 11.26 1.92 5.36
C ALA A 45 10.46 1.22 4.25
N LEU A 46 9.17 1.55 4.10
CA LEU A 46 8.34 1.02 3.01
C LEU A 46 8.86 1.41 1.63
N ALA A 47 9.18 2.69 1.41
CA ALA A 47 9.73 3.15 0.13
C ALA A 47 11.09 2.48 -0.18
N HIS A 48 11.91 2.24 0.84
CA HIS A 48 13.16 1.50 0.67
C HIS A 48 12.91 0.03 0.31
N GLN A 49 11.98 -0.65 0.99
CA GLN A 49 11.63 -2.03 0.68
C GLN A 49 11.07 -2.17 -0.74
N GLN A 50 10.25 -1.22 -1.20
CA GLN A 50 9.74 -1.19 -2.58
C GLN A 50 10.88 -1.07 -3.60
N ARG A 51 11.85 -0.18 -3.36
CA ARG A 51 13.04 -0.06 -4.22
C ARG A 51 13.85 -1.35 -4.25
N MET A 52 14.08 -1.98 -3.09
CA MET A 52 14.79 -3.25 -3.01
C MET A 52 14.06 -4.37 -3.77
N HIS A 53 12.73 -4.43 -3.67
CA HIS A 53 11.93 -5.41 -4.40
C HIS A 53 12.06 -5.22 -5.91
N TRP A 54 11.97 -3.98 -6.39
CA TRP A 54 12.20 -3.66 -7.80
C TRP A 54 13.61 -4.04 -8.26
N GLU A 55 14.65 -3.72 -7.48
CA GLU A 55 16.03 -4.09 -7.82
C GLU A 55 16.21 -5.61 -7.93
N LEU A 56 15.60 -6.40 -7.05
CA LEU A 56 15.65 -7.86 -7.10
C LEU A 56 14.93 -8.40 -8.34
N LEU A 57 13.73 -7.88 -8.65
CA LEU A 57 12.99 -8.27 -9.84
C LEU A 57 13.73 -7.90 -11.13
N SER A 58 14.27 -6.69 -11.22
CA SER A 58 15.05 -6.23 -12.38
C SER A 58 16.25 -7.14 -12.64
N ARG A 59 16.99 -7.54 -11.59
CA ARG A 59 18.11 -8.49 -11.73
C ARG A 59 17.65 -9.87 -12.19
N ALA A 60 16.50 -10.34 -11.71
CA ALA A 60 15.92 -11.61 -12.14
C ALA A 60 15.44 -11.56 -13.60
N ILE A 61 14.89 -10.42 -14.04
CA ILE A 61 14.50 -10.19 -15.43
C ILE A 61 15.72 -10.29 -16.34
N ASP A 62 16.84 -9.65 -15.98
CA ASP A 62 18.04 -9.62 -16.82
C ASP A 62 18.87 -10.92 -16.77
N ASN A 63 18.71 -11.75 -15.73
CA ASN A 63 19.53 -12.94 -15.51
C ASN A 63 18.67 -14.20 -15.25
N PRO A 64 18.55 -15.11 -16.23
CA PRO A 64 17.81 -16.36 -16.07
C PRO A 64 18.26 -17.26 -14.91
N ALA A 65 19.54 -17.23 -14.53
CA ALA A 65 20.04 -18.00 -13.39
C ALA A 65 19.52 -17.44 -12.06
N LEU A 66 19.35 -16.12 -11.96
CA LEU A 66 18.72 -15.49 -10.79
C LEU A 66 17.20 -15.66 -10.81
N ALA A 67 16.57 -15.60 -11.98
CA ALA A 67 15.15 -15.89 -12.15
C ALA A 67 14.75 -17.24 -11.55
N ALA A 68 15.58 -18.27 -11.73
CA ALA A 68 15.31 -19.62 -11.24
C ALA A 68 15.10 -19.72 -9.71
N VAL A 69 15.61 -18.75 -8.93
CA VAL A 69 15.45 -18.73 -7.47
C VAL A 69 14.03 -18.34 -7.05
N ILE A 70 13.39 -17.45 -7.82
CA ILE A 70 12.09 -16.85 -7.48
C ILE A 70 10.97 -17.33 -8.42
N ASP A 71 11.31 -18.16 -9.40
CA ASP A 71 10.36 -18.73 -10.33
C ASP A 71 9.45 -19.73 -9.63
N THR A 72 8.19 -19.36 -9.54
CA THR A 72 7.12 -20.18 -8.94
C THR A 72 6.01 -20.47 -9.95
N TYR A 73 6.24 -20.16 -11.22
CA TYR A 73 5.28 -20.40 -12.29
C TYR A 73 5.39 -21.85 -12.79
N ASP A 74 4.45 -22.26 -13.64
CA ASP A 74 4.47 -23.57 -14.29
C ASP A 74 5.82 -23.80 -15.04
N PRO A 75 6.49 -24.95 -14.84
CA PRO A 75 7.76 -25.26 -15.49
C PRO A 75 7.72 -25.22 -17.04
N GLY A 76 6.54 -25.38 -17.64
CA GLY A 76 6.32 -25.28 -19.08
C GLY A 76 6.35 -23.85 -19.62
N ILE A 77 6.35 -22.82 -18.76
CA ILE A 77 6.41 -21.42 -19.19
C ILE A 77 7.84 -21.07 -19.67
N PRO A 78 8.00 -20.64 -20.94
CA PRO A 78 9.30 -20.25 -21.47
C PRO A 78 9.93 -19.09 -20.70
N ALA A 79 11.27 -19.06 -20.64
CA ALA A 79 12.01 -18.03 -19.90
C ALA A 79 11.67 -16.59 -20.34
N GLU A 80 11.41 -16.36 -21.64
CA GLU A 80 10.96 -15.05 -22.14
C GLU A 80 9.64 -14.61 -21.52
N ARG A 81 8.65 -15.52 -21.51
CA ARG A 81 7.33 -15.25 -20.93
C ARG A 81 7.41 -15.05 -19.42
N ARG A 82 8.31 -15.77 -18.75
CA ARG A 82 8.60 -15.59 -17.32
C ARG A 82 9.12 -14.20 -16.98
N ARG A 83 10.03 -13.64 -17.80
CA ARG A 83 10.50 -12.25 -17.63
C ARG A 83 9.35 -11.25 -17.72
N GLN A 84 8.46 -11.47 -18.69
CA GLN A 84 7.26 -10.65 -18.85
C GLN A 84 6.35 -10.74 -17.61
N TYR A 85 6.20 -11.92 -17.00
CA TYR A 85 5.43 -12.09 -15.77
C TYR A 85 6.07 -11.41 -14.56
N PHE A 86 7.40 -11.42 -14.44
CA PHE A 86 8.07 -10.63 -13.39
C PHE A 86 7.85 -9.13 -13.56
N TYR A 87 7.84 -8.64 -14.80
CA TYR A 87 7.53 -7.23 -15.07
C TYR A 87 6.06 -6.90 -14.78
N ALA A 88 5.13 -7.81 -15.14
CA ALA A 88 3.72 -7.69 -14.80
C ALA A 88 3.49 -7.69 -13.27
N ASN A 89 4.21 -8.54 -12.53
CA ASN A 89 4.22 -8.54 -11.07
C ASN A 89 4.69 -7.20 -10.51
N ALA A 90 5.77 -6.63 -11.03
CA ALA A 90 6.25 -5.32 -10.61
C ALA A 90 5.19 -4.22 -10.80
N TRP A 91 4.48 -4.22 -11.93
CA TRP A 91 3.39 -3.27 -12.18
C TRP A 91 2.23 -3.44 -11.20
N TYR A 92 1.78 -4.68 -10.96
CA TYR A 92 0.72 -4.96 -9.99
C TYR A 92 1.11 -4.53 -8.57
N ILE A 93 2.29 -4.93 -8.11
CA ILE A 93 2.77 -4.63 -6.76
C ILE A 93 2.99 -3.12 -6.58
N ASN A 94 3.48 -2.43 -7.62
CA ASN A 94 3.54 -0.96 -7.63
C ASN A 94 2.15 -0.34 -7.43
N LEU A 95 1.15 -0.77 -8.22
CA LEU A 95 -0.22 -0.25 -8.12
C LEU A 95 -0.85 -0.53 -6.74
N TYR A 96 -0.69 -1.75 -6.23
CA TYR A 96 -1.11 -2.13 -4.88
C TYR A 96 -0.48 -1.22 -3.81
N HIS A 97 0.82 -0.92 -3.93
CA HIS A 97 1.53 -0.08 -2.99
C HIS A 97 1.11 1.40 -3.04
N LEU A 98 0.82 1.93 -4.22
CA LEU A 98 0.26 3.28 -4.37
C LEU A 98 -1.09 3.39 -3.67
N HIS A 99 -1.95 2.38 -3.82
CA HIS A 99 -3.23 2.33 -3.11
C HIS A 99 -3.05 2.19 -1.59
N ARG A 100 -2.23 1.24 -1.14
CA ARG A 100 -1.99 0.98 0.29
C ARG A 100 -1.40 2.19 1.03
N THR A 101 -0.61 3.01 0.35
CA THR A 101 -0.01 4.22 0.93
C THR A 101 -0.95 5.43 0.91
N GLY A 102 -2.13 5.29 0.30
CA GLY A 102 -3.12 6.36 0.15
C GLY A 102 -2.75 7.40 -0.90
N ILE A 103 -1.80 7.09 -1.79
CA ILE A 103 -1.51 7.93 -2.97
C ILE A 103 -2.65 7.80 -3.98
N LEU A 104 -3.16 6.58 -4.14
CA LEU A 104 -4.37 6.31 -4.91
C LEU A 104 -5.50 5.90 -3.97
N ASN A 105 -6.65 6.54 -4.12
CA ASN A 105 -7.89 6.05 -3.52
C ASN A 105 -8.36 4.77 -4.25
N GLN A 106 -9.47 4.17 -3.78
CA GLN A 106 -9.97 2.91 -4.35
C GLN A 106 -10.50 3.07 -5.78
N GLU A 107 -11.14 4.19 -6.09
CA GLU A 107 -11.64 4.50 -7.44
C GLU A 107 -10.50 4.68 -8.43
N GLU A 108 -9.47 5.43 -8.05
CA GLU A 108 -8.25 5.62 -8.86
C GLU A 108 -7.50 4.30 -9.07
N PHE A 109 -7.37 3.48 -8.02
CA PHE A 109 -6.82 2.13 -8.14
C PHE A 109 -7.61 1.30 -9.16
N TYR A 110 -8.94 1.31 -9.07
CA TYR A 110 -9.80 0.52 -9.95
C TYR A 110 -9.67 0.96 -11.40
N GLY A 111 -9.59 2.28 -11.67
CA GLY A 111 -9.34 2.82 -13.01
C GLY A 111 -8.00 2.36 -13.60
N HIS A 112 -6.92 2.44 -12.83
CA HIS A 112 -5.60 1.97 -13.27
C HIS A 112 -5.52 0.45 -13.44
N ALA A 113 -6.16 -0.31 -12.54
CA ALA A 113 -6.25 -1.76 -12.68
C ALA A 113 -6.97 -2.11 -13.98
N ARG A 114 -8.04 -1.40 -14.31
CA ARG A 114 -8.81 -1.62 -15.53
C ARG A 114 -7.96 -1.45 -16.78
N GLU A 115 -7.21 -0.35 -16.85
CA GLU A 115 -6.24 -0.11 -17.94
C GLU A 115 -5.20 -1.23 -18.03
N LEU A 116 -4.62 -1.62 -16.90
CA LEU A 116 -3.55 -2.62 -16.86
C LEU A 116 -4.04 -4.00 -17.29
N PHE A 117 -5.25 -4.40 -16.88
CA PHE A 117 -5.85 -5.69 -17.20
C PHE A 117 -6.57 -5.73 -18.55
N GLN A 118 -6.62 -4.64 -19.32
CA GLN A 118 -6.91 -4.76 -20.77
C GLN A 118 -5.83 -5.57 -21.50
N ASN A 119 -4.61 -5.59 -20.98
CA ASN A 119 -3.50 -6.29 -21.61
C ASN A 119 -3.59 -7.82 -21.37
N ALA A 120 -3.62 -8.61 -22.45
CA ALA A 120 -3.69 -10.07 -22.38
C ALA A 120 -2.52 -10.70 -21.60
N LEU A 121 -1.30 -10.17 -21.71
CA LEU A 121 -0.13 -10.65 -20.96
C LEU A 121 -0.31 -10.42 -19.45
N MET A 122 -0.96 -9.32 -19.06
CA MET A 122 -1.27 -9.06 -17.66
C MET A 122 -2.28 -10.09 -17.13
N ARG A 123 -3.29 -10.45 -17.92
CA ARG A 123 -4.27 -11.49 -17.58
C ARG A 123 -3.63 -12.87 -17.49
N GLU A 124 -2.75 -13.22 -18.43
CA GLU A 124 -1.96 -14.45 -18.38
C GLU A 124 -1.13 -14.53 -17.09
N TYR A 125 -0.42 -13.44 -16.74
CA TYR A 125 0.30 -13.34 -15.47
C TYR A 125 -0.64 -13.50 -14.27
N TRP A 126 -1.82 -12.86 -14.31
CA TRP A 126 -2.80 -12.93 -13.23
C TRP A 126 -3.21 -14.36 -12.95
N GLU A 127 -3.50 -15.13 -14.00
CA GLU A 127 -3.83 -16.54 -13.88
C GLU A 127 -2.64 -17.38 -13.43
N ALA A 128 -1.46 -17.15 -14.00
CA ALA A 128 -0.24 -17.89 -13.65
C ALA A 128 0.18 -17.69 -12.17
N SER A 129 -0.13 -16.53 -11.59
CA SER A 129 0.18 -16.19 -10.19
C SER A 129 -0.93 -16.49 -9.19
N LYS A 130 -2.06 -17.10 -9.61
CA LYS A 130 -3.22 -17.36 -8.73
C LYS A 130 -2.86 -18.17 -7.48
N GLY A 131 -1.96 -19.16 -7.63
CA GLY A 131 -1.51 -20.00 -6.52
C GLY A 131 -0.77 -19.19 -5.45
N GLN A 132 0.02 -18.19 -5.85
CA GLN A 132 0.72 -17.29 -4.93
C GLN A 132 -0.30 -16.45 -4.15
N ARG A 133 -1.30 -15.87 -4.84
CA ARG A 133 -2.35 -15.07 -4.19
C ARG A 133 -3.23 -15.90 -3.25
N ALA A 134 -3.46 -17.17 -3.56
CA ALA A 134 -4.24 -18.08 -2.70
C ALA A 134 -3.56 -18.38 -1.34
N THR A 135 -2.25 -18.12 -1.21
CA THR A 135 -1.53 -18.28 0.08
C THR A 135 -1.67 -17.07 1.01
N LEU A 136 -2.21 -15.96 0.51
CA LEU A 136 -2.37 -14.74 1.30
C LEU A 136 -3.42 -14.95 2.39
N LYS A 137 -3.21 -14.32 3.55
CA LYS A 137 -4.25 -14.26 4.58
C LYS A 137 -5.48 -13.58 4.00
N ASP A 138 -6.66 -14.21 4.10
CA ASP A 138 -7.90 -13.70 3.50
C ASP A 138 -8.28 -12.26 3.89
N SER A 139 -7.91 -11.87 5.11
CA SER A 139 -8.12 -10.54 5.69
C SER A 139 -7.03 -9.53 5.36
N SER A 140 -5.98 -9.93 4.63
CA SER A 140 -4.94 -9.00 4.19
C SER A 140 -5.49 -8.04 3.14
N ASP A 141 -4.92 -6.83 3.12
CA ASP A 141 -5.26 -5.83 2.10
C ASP A 141 -4.99 -6.33 0.68
N GLU A 142 -3.92 -7.10 0.50
CA GLU A 142 -3.56 -7.65 -0.80
C GLU A 142 -4.55 -8.70 -1.27
N ALA A 143 -5.03 -9.59 -0.39
CA ALA A 143 -6.08 -10.55 -0.75
C ALA A 143 -7.40 -9.84 -1.10
N ARG A 144 -7.76 -8.77 -0.40
CA ARG A 144 -8.93 -7.94 -0.71
C ARG A 144 -8.80 -7.26 -2.07
N VAL A 145 -7.66 -6.64 -2.34
CA VAL A 145 -7.35 -6.02 -3.64
C VAL A 145 -7.34 -7.05 -4.76
N GLY A 146 -6.78 -8.24 -4.52
CA GLY A 146 -6.79 -9.34 -5.48
C GLY A 146 -8.21 -9.72 -5.90
N ARG A 147 -9.13 -9.88 -4.94
CA ARG A 147 -10.55 -10.18 -5.25
C ARG A 147 -11.25 -9.05 -6.02
N LEU A 148 -10.89 -7.79 -5.75
CA LEU A 148 -11.42 -6.66 -6.52
C LEU A 148 -10.97 -6.74 -7.99
N VAL A 149 -9.71 -7.09 -8.21
CA VAL A 149 -9.16 -7.30 -9.56
C VAL A 149 -9.80 -8.52 -10.23
N ASP A 150 -10.03 -9.63 -9.51
CA ASP A 150 -10.71 -10.81 -10.04
C ASP A 150 -12.13 -10.45 -10.53
N GLY A 151 -12.87 -9.67 -9.74
CA GLY A 151 -14.19 -9.17 -10.12
C GLY A 151 -14.14 -8.24 -11.34
N LEU A 152 -13.17 -7.32 -11.37
CA LEU A 152 -12.98 -6.42 -12.50
C LEU A 152 -12.65 -7.15 -13.81
N ILE A 153 -11.77 -8.16 -13.75
CA ILE A 153 -11.42 -9.00 -14.90
C ILE A 153 -12.67 -9.68 -15.45
N LYS A 154 -13.51 -10.22 -14.57
CA LYS A 154 -14.79 -10.81 -14.94
C LYS A 154 -15.72 -9.79 -15.60
N ASP A 155 -15.86 -8.60 -15.02
CA ASP A 155 -16.70 -7.53 -15.60
C ASP A 155 -16.20 -7.15 -17.01
N LEU A 156 -14.87 -7.07 -17.20
CA LEU A 156 -14.25 -6.82 -18.50
C LEU A 156 -14.51 -7.91 -19.52
N ASP A 157 -14.59 -9.18 -19.10
CA ASP A 157 -14.84 -10.32 -20.00
C ASP A 157 -16.33 -10.43 -20.38
N GLU A 158 -17.23 -10.01 -19.49
CA GLU A 158 -18.68 -10.05 -19.70
C GLU A 158 -19.22 -8.79 -20.41
N ALA A 159 -18.41 -7.74 -20.53
CA ALA A 159 -18.80 -6.48 -21.14
C ALA A 159 -18.95 -6.59 -22.67
N ASP A 160 -20.16 -6.31 -23.16
CA ASP A 160 -20.47 -6.20 -24.59
C ASP A 160 -20.23 -4.74 -25.07
N THR A 161 -19.02 -4.24 -24.86
CA THR A 161 -18.61 -2.89 -25.30
C THR A 161 -17.10 -2.80 -25.52
N ASP A 162 -16.72 -2.04 -26.55
CA ASP A 162 -15.33 -1.67 -26.79
C ASP A 162 -14.85 -0.56 -25.83
N GLU A 163 -15.78 0.12 -25.15
CA GLU A 163 -15.50 1.18 -24.20
C GLU A 163 -15.09 0.61 -22.83
N TRP A 164 -13.92 -0.01 -22.78
CA TRP A 164 -13.44 -0.66 -21.57
C TRP A 164 -13.38 0.30 -20.36
N TRP A 165 -13.17 1.61 -20.55
CA TRP A 165 -13.01 2.57 -19.45
C TRP A 165 -14.27 2.78 -18.60
N VAL A 166 -15.46 2.37 -19.07
CA VAL A 166 -16.72 2.44 -18.31
C VAL A 166 -17.10 1.11 -17.63
N VAL A 167 -16.35 0.04 -17.87
CA VAL A 167 -16.71 -1.30 -17.41
C VAL A 167 -16.36 -1.52 -15.93
N GLY A 168 -17.28 -2.10 -15.18
CA GLY A 168 -17.13 -2.36 -13.74
C GLY A 168 -17.25 -1.07 -12.93
N ASN A 169 -18.04 -1.12 -11.85
CA ASN A 169 -18.19 0.01 -10.94
C ASN A 169 -17.18 -0.10 -9.81
N PRO A 170 -16.43 0.97 -9.49
CA PRO A 170 -15.62 0.98 -8.27
C PRO A 170 -16.56 0.78 -7.07
N PRO A 171 -16.20 -0.06 -6.08
CA PRO A 171 -17.05 -0.24 -4.92
C PRO A 171 -17.22 1.12 -4.22
N THR A 172 -18.47 1.54 -3.98
CA THR A 172 -18.77 2.69 -3.13
C THR A 172 -18.27 2.39 -1.73
N THR A 173 -17.37 3.25 -1.24
CA THR A 173 -16.76 3.19 0.10
C THR A 173 -17.73 2.82 1.22
#